data_AF-A0A963EV37-F1
#
_entry.id   AF-A0A963EV37-F1
#
_cell.length_a   1.000
_cell.length_b   1.000
_cell.length_c   1.000
_cell.angle_alpha   90.00
_cell.angle_beta   90.00
_cell.angle_gamma   90.00
#
_symmetry.space_group_name_H-M   'P 1'
#
loop_
_entity.id
_entity.type
_entity.pdbx_description
1 polymer ?
#
loop_
_entity_poly.entity_id
_entity_poly.type
_entity_poly.pdbx_seq_one_letter_code
_entity_poly.pdbx_strand_id
1 'polypeptide(L)'
;MSNGKLVLQAPPDYSPISLESMVRDLRDIGLIGTVYPDRPASYLVGPRFLQLINFLGCSPNLRLEPPAGGGEDFCYIRLRGPFPVPRLLSASNTRSPRCPACGGALHQWRELEPAWGAGSEMKITCPTCQHQASAAELSWRRGAGFGHFFIEIADVYPEEALPLPGLMEHLQGKGANWRHFYLQWHRAS
;
A
#
# COMPACT_ATOMS: atom_id res chain seq x y z
N MET A 1 -9.53 14.56 9.27
CA MET A 1 -9.89 13.17 8.93
C MET A 1 -9.19 12.85 7.63
N SER A 2 -8.02 12.20 7.71
CA SER A 2 -7.28 11.87 6.49
C SER A 2 -7.81 10.55 5.94
N ASN A 3 -8.25 10.57 4.67
CA ASN A 3 -8.57 9.35 3.93
C ASN A 3 -7.31 8.84 3.22
N GLY A 4 -6.14 9.13 3.77
CA GLY A 4 -4.85 8.83 3.18
C GLY A 4 -4.25 7.55 3.76
N LYS A 5 -3.50 6.84 2.93
CA LYS A 5 -2.70 5.68 3.34
C LYS A 5 -1.34 5.71 2.67
N LEU A 6 -0.31 5.41 3.45
CA LEU A 6 0.94 4.88 2.92
C LEU A 6 0.79 3.36 2.81
N VAL A 7 1.11 2.80 1.66
CA VAL A 7 0.98 1.36 1.42
C VAL A 7 2.33 0.79 1.03
N LEU A 8 2.79 -0.24 1.76
CA LEU A 8 3.94 -1.05 1.39
C LEU A 8 3.45 -2.25 0.59
N GLN A 9 4.03 -2.43 -0.59
CA GLN A 9 3.70 -3.47 -1.54
C GLN A 9 4.79 -4.53 -1.53
N ALA A 10 4.39 -5.78 -1.28
CA ALA A 10 5.25 -6.92 -1.52
C ALA A 10 5.43 -7.14 -3.04
N PRO A 11 6.57 -7.68 -3.51
CA PRO A 11 6.74 -7.97 -4.92
C PRO A 11 5.66 -8.97 -5.40
N PRO A 12 5.28 -8.97 -6.69
CA PRO A 12 4.17 -9.78 -7.19
C PRO A 12 4.32 -11.29 -7.00
N ASP A 13 5.55 -11.79 -6.90
CA ASP A 13 5.90 -13.19 -6.67
C ASP A 13 5.98 -13.56 -5.18
N TYR A 14 5.88 -12.58 -4.27
CA TYR A 14 5.84 -12.84 -2.84
C TYR A 14 4.42 -13.03 -2.33
N SER A 15 4.23 -14.14 -1.62
CA SER A 15 3.10 -14.35 -0.73
C SER A 15 3.62 -14.87 0.61
N PRO A 16 3.22 -14.31 1.76
CA PRO A 16 3.57 -14.88 3.05
C PRO A 16 3.01 -16.29 3.18
N ILE A 17 3.78 -17.20 3.81
CA ILE A 17 3.36 -18.59 4.10
C ILE A 17 2.07 -18.59 4.93
N SER A 18 1.97 -17.67 5.89
CA SER A 18 0.76 -17.42 6.67
C SER A 18 0.73 -15.98 7.15
N LEU A 19 -0.47 -15.46 7.42
CA LEU A 19 -0.64 -14.12 7.97
C LEU A 19 -0.02 -14.02 9.37
N GLU A 20 -0.11 -15.08 10.17
CA GLU A 20 0.44 -15.17 11.52
C GLU A 20 1.97 -15.06 11.54
N SER A 21 2.66 -15.62 10.53
CA SER A 21 4.11 -15.45 10.40
C SER A 21 4.47 -13.98 10.16
N MET A 22 3.77 -13.32 9.24
CA MET A 22 3.99 -11.90 8.96
C MET A 22 3.66 -11.04 10.19
N VAL A 23 2.57 -11.35 10.91
CA VAL A 23 2.20 -10.64 12.15
C VAL A 23 3.29 -10.78 13.22
N ARG A 24 3.86 -11.98 13.40
CA ARG A 24 4.99 -12.17 14.33
C ARG A 24 6.19 -11.34 13.88
N ASP A 25 6.59 -11.45 12.63
CA ASP A 25 7.74 -10.71 12.07
C ASP A 25 7.59 -9.19 12.27
N LEU A 26 6.43 -8.62 11.91
CA LEU A 26 6.16 -7.19 12.04
C LEU A 26 6.07 -6.74 13.51
N ARG A 27 5.64 -7.62 14.42
CA ARG A 27 5.62 -7.35 15.85
C ARG A 27 7.03 -7.38 16.45
N ASP A 28 7.86 -8.34 16.02
CA ASP A 28 9.22 -8.52 16.50
C ASP A 28 10.10 -7.31 16.15
N ILE A 29 9.93 -6.72 14.96
CA ILE A 29 10.59 -5.45 14.62
C ILE A 29 9.98 -4.22 15.29
N GLY A 30 8.83 -4.38 15.95
CA GLY A 30 8.11 -3.30 16.63
C GLY A 30 7.33 -2.37 15.70
N LEU A 31 6.98 -2.81 14.49
CA LEU A 31 6.14 -2.05 13.57
C LEU A 31 4.67 -2.08 14.00
N ILE A 32 4.15 -3.26 14.38
CA ILE A 32 2.77 -3.45 14.85
C ILE A 32 2.71 -3.83 16.33
N GLY A 33 1.63 -3.45 16.99
CA GLY A 33 1.32 -3.76 18.38
C GLY A 33 0.23 -4.83 18.53
N THR A 34 -0.74 -4.52 19.39
CA THR A 34 -1.92 -5.36 19.65
C THR A 34 -2.92 -5.30 18.50
N VAL A 35 -3.77 -6.32 18.41
CA VAL A 35 -4.88 -6.35 17.45
C VAL A 35 -5.86 -5.23 17.78
N TYR A 36 -6.34 -4.51 16.76
CA TYR A 36 -7.43 -3.56 16.91
C TYR A 36 -8.76 -4.30 16.70
N PRO A 37 -9.62 -4.42 17.73
CA PRO A 37 -10.72 -5.39 17.76
C PRO A 37 -11.80 -5.15 16.70
N ASP A 38 -12.05 -3.90 16.33
CA ASP A 38 -13.18 -3.54 15.46
C ASP A 38 -12.88 -3.72 13.97
N ARG A 39 -11.66 -4.18 13.62
CA ARG A 39 -11.22 -4.29 12.21
C ARG A 39 -10.40 -5.55 11.93
N PRO A 40 -10.81 -6.36 10.94
CA PRO A 40 -10.05 -7.53 10.53
C PRO A 40 -8.62 -7.18 10.08
N ALA A 41 -7.66 -7.94 10.58
CA ALA A 41 -6.23 -7.81 10.26
C ALA A 41 -5.67 -6.38 10.46
N SER A 42 -6.21 -5.66 11.44
CA SER A 42 -5.74 -4.34 11.85
C SER A 42 -5.07 -4.39 13.21
N TYR A 43 -4.05 -3.56 13.39
CA TYR A 43 -3.20 -3.52 14.57
C TYR A 43 -2.91 -2.08 14.96
N LEU A 44 -2.78 -1.84 16.26
CA LEU A 44 -2.18 -0.61 16.74
C LEU A 44 -0.72 -0.51 16.28
N VAL A 45 -0.19 0.70 16.23
CA VAL A 45 1.23 0.89 15.93
C VAL A 45 2.12 0.29 17.03
N GLY A 46 3.26 -0.26 16.64
CA GLY A 46 4.21 -0.87 17.56
C GLY A 46 5.19 0.13 18.19
N PRO A 47 5.98 -0.30 19.19
CA PRO A 47 6.88 0.56 19.96
C PRO A 47 8.01 1.20 19.13
N ARG A 48 8.33 0.63 17.95
CA ARG A 48 9.35 1.15 17.03
C ARG A 48 8.75 1.81 15.79
N PHE A 49 7.44 2.05 15.76
CA PHE A 49 6.76 2.62 14.59
C PHE A 49 7.43 3.91 14.07
N LEU A 50 7.67 4.89 14.93
CA LEU A 50 8.33 6.16 14.56
C LEU A 50 9.83 6.02 14.26
N GLN A 51 10.43 4.84 14.53
CA GLN A 51 11.80 4.51 14.12
C GLN A 51 11.84 3.78 12.77
N LEU A 52 10.67 3.36 12.26
CA LEU A 52 10.52 2.59 11.02
C LEU A 52 9.79 3.38 9.93
N ILE A 53 8.98 4.37 10.32
CA ILE A 53 8.28 5.30 9.45
C ILE A 53 8.65 6.72 9.86
N ASN A 54 9.13 7.51 8.90
CA ASN A 54 9.42 8.92 9.09
C ASN A 54 8.22 9.76 8.65
N PHE A 55 7.81 10.74 9.45
CA PHE A 55 6.80 11.72 9.08
C PHE A 55 7.49 13.04 8.74
N LEU A 56 7.23 13.54 7.53
CA LEU A 56 7.78 14.78 7.01
C LEU A 56 6.94 15.98 7.44
N GLY A 57 7.61 16.98 8.01
CA GLY A 57 6.98 18.20 8.53
C GLY A 57 6.50 18.05 9.98
N CYS A 58 5.98 19.15 10.54
CA CYS A 58 5.21 19.05 11.77
C CYS A 58 3.88 18.39 11.37
N SER A 59 3.69 17.10 11.68
CA SER A 59 2.36 16.48 11.63
C SER A 59 1.72 16.65 13.01
N PRO A 60 1.16 17.82 13.35
CA PRO A 60 0.65 18.11 14.70
C PRO A 60 -0.54 17.23 15.09
N ASN A 61 -1.09 16.48 14.13
CA ASN A 61 -2.30 15.68 14.28
C ASN A 61 -2.03 14.18 14.23
N LEU A 62 -0.78 13.71 14.24
CA LEU A 62 -0.48 12.28 14.29
C LEU A 62 -0.98 11.69 15.61
N ARG A 63 -2.10 10.97 15.55
CA ARG A 63 -2.68 10.25 16.67
C ARG A 63 -2.30 8.79 16.55
N LEU A 64 -1.59 8.24 17.54
CA LEU A 64 -1.19 6.83 17.55
C LEU A 64 -2.13 5.95 18.37
N GLU A 65 -2.94 6.57 19.22
CA GLU A 65 -3.90 5.90 20.09
C GLU A 65 -5.32 6.09 19.54
N PRO A 66 -6.18 5.06 19.65
CA PRO A 66 -7.57 5.19 19.26
C PRO A 66 -8.28 6.24 20.13
N PRO A 67 -9.18 7.05 19.56
CA PRO A 67 -9.96 8.02 20.34
C PRO A 67 -10.86 7.31 21.37
N ALA A 68 -11.04 7.93 22.54
CA ALA A 68 -11.79 7.35 23.66
C ALA A 68 -13.26 6.98 23.35
N GLY A 69 -13.86 7.62 22.33
CA GLY A 69 -15.22 7.32 21.86
C GLY A 69 -15.29 6.29 20.73
N GLY A 70 -14.17 5.66 20.37
CA GLY A 70 -14.03 4.94 19.11
C GLY A 70 -13.95 5.90 17.91
N GLY A 71 -13.47 5.40 16.78
CA GLY A 71 -13.30 6.21 15.57
C GLY A 71 -12.05 5.85 14.78
N GLU A 72 -11.91 6.45 13.60
CA GLU A 72 -10.89 6.07 12.62
C GLU A 72 -9.77 7.12 12.47
N ASP A 73 -9.86 8.21 13.22
CA ASP A 73 -8.91 9.33 13.19
C ASP A 73 -7.68 9.04 14.07
N PHE A 74 -7.01 7.93 13.75
CA PHE A 74 -5.71 7.57 14.32
C PHE A 74 -4.94 6.65 13.36
N CYS A 75 -3.63 6.63 13.51
CA CYS A 75 -2.74 5.78 12.75
C CYS A 75 -2.82 4.33 13.26
N TYR A 76 -3.14 3.43 12.35
CA TYR A 76 -3.12 1.98 12.57
C TYR A 76 -2.55 1.30 11.34
N ILE A 77 -2.16 0.03 11.51
CA ILE A 77 -1.61 -0.78 10.44
C ILE A 77 -2.60 -1.87 10.08
N ARG A 78 -2.89 -2.02 8.80
CA ARG A 78 -3.76 -3.07 8.28
C ARG A 78 -2.99 -3.94 7.30
N LEU A 79 -3.07 -5.25 7.51
CA LEU A 79 -2.53 -6.23 6.57
C LEU A 79 -3.61 -6.62 5.57
N ARG A 80 -3.26 -6.62 4.28
CA ARG A 80 -4.17 -7.02 3.20
C ARG A 80 -3.56 -8.14 2.39
N GLY A 81 -4.33 -9.23 2.28
CA GLY A 81 -3.87 -10.48 1.69
C GLY A 81 -3.38 -11.47 2.75
N PRO A 82 -2.70 -12.56 2.34
CA PRO A 82 -2.38 -12.88 0.95
C PRO A 82 -3.65 -13.08 0.10
N PHE A 83 -3.71 -12.42 -1.05
CA PHE A 83 -4.80 -12.64 -2.02
C PHE A 83 -4.47 -13.85 -2.89
N PRO A 84 -5.46 -14.68 -3.26
CA PRO A 84 -5.24 -15.83 -4.15
C PRO A 84 -4.85 -15.40 -5.58
N VAL A 85 -5.29 -14.21 -5.99
CA VAL A 85 -4.91 -13.55 -7.24
C VAL A 85 -4.39 -12.14 -6.94
N PRO A 86 -3.39 -11.63 -7.67
CA PRO A 86 -2.87 -10.31 -7.39
C PRO A 86 -3.94 -9.24 -7.64
N ARG A 87 -3.92 -8.20 -6.82
CA ARG A 87 -4.91 -7.12 -6.83
C ARG A 87 -4.23 -5.80 -7.15
N LEU A 88 -4.89 -4.97 -7.97
CA LEU A 88 -4.58 -3.55 -8.05
C LEU A 88 -5.20 -2.84 -6.85
N LEU A 89 -4.38 -2.10 -6.11
CA LEU A 89 -4.84 -1.13 -5.12
C LEU A 89 -4.68 0.29 -5.69
N SER A 90 -5.81 0.95 -5.88
CA SER A 90 -5.99 2.29 -6.46
C SER A 90 -7.00 3.07 -5.63
N ALA A 91 -6.97 4.40 -5.76
CA ALA A 91 -7.88 5.33 -5.11
C ALA A 91 -8.19 6.52 -6.02
N SER A 92 -8.90 7.52 -5.49
CA SER A 92 -9.28 8.71 -6.26
C SER A 92 -8.06 9.49 -6.77
N ASN A 93 -6.98 9.53 -5.99
CA ASN A 93 -5.72 10.19 -6.37
C ASN A 93 -4.87 9.39 -7.38
N THR A 94 -5.24 8.16 -7.75
CA THR A 94 -4.48 7.36 -8.72
C THR A 94 -4.56 8.01 -10.11
N ARG A 95 -3.42 8.51 -10.58
CA ARG A 95 -3.24 9.09 -11.92
C ARG A 95 -2.96 8.00 -12.97
N SER A 96 -3.07 8.33 -14.26
CA SER A 96 -2.72 7.40 -15.34
C SER A 96 -1.32 6.82 -15.14
N PRO A 97 -1.14 5.49 -15.18
CA PRO A 97 0.17 4.88 -15.19
C PRO A 97 0.92 5.24 -16.48
N ARG A 98 2.24 5.05 -16.46
CA ARG A 98 3.09 5.24 -17.63
C ARG A 98 3.49 3.90 -18.23
N CYS A 99 3.53 3.86 -19.56
CA CYS A 99 4.06 2.74 -20.32
C CYS A 99 5.52 2.48 -19.93
N PRO A 100 5.92 1.23 -19.63
CA PRO A 100 7.30 0.91 -19.26
C PRO A 100 8.30 1.09 -20.42
N ALA A 101 7.84 1.01 -21.68
CA ALA A 101 8.71 1.13 -22.85
C ALA A 101 8.98 2.58 -23.27
N CYS A 102 7.96 3.45 -23.31
CA CYS A 102 8.11 4.83 -23.83
C CYS A 102 7.75 5.94 -22.83
N GLY A 103 7.24 5.61 -21.63
CA GLY A 103 6.79 6.59 -20.66
C GLY A 103 5.46 7.30 -21.01
N GLY A 104 4.79 6.92 -22.11
CA GLY A 104 3.49 7.44 -22.51
C GLY A 104 2.41 7.20 -21.45
N ALA A 105 1.49 8.14 -21.25
CA ALA A 105 0.38 7.98 -20.30
C ALA A 105 -0.67 7.00 -20.86
N LEU A 106 -1.15 6.10 -20.02
CA LEU A 106 -2.17 5.12 -20.37
C LEU A 106 -3.50 5.52 -19.73
N HIS A 107 -4.32 6.31 -20.43
CA HIS A 107 -5.54 6.90 -19.86
C HIS A 107 -6.69 5.90 -19.67
N GLN A 108 -6.76 4.86 -20.50
CA GLN A 108 -7.83 3.85 -20.50
C GLN A 108 -7.65 2.77 -19.42
N TRP A 109 -6.67 2.92 -18.53
CA TRP A 109 -6.35 1.90 -17.52
C TRP A 109 -7.51 1.56 -16.58
N ARG A 110 -8.38 2.52 -16.26
CA ARG A 110 -9.53 2.32 -15.35
C ARG A 110 -10.56 1.35 -15.92
N GLU A 111 -10.64 1.21 -17.24
CA GLU A 111 -11.55 0.27 -17.90
C GLU A 111 -11.10 -1.19 -17.67
N LEU A 112 -9.81 -1.39 -17.39
CA LEU A 112 -9.22 -2.71 -17.15
C LEU A 112 -9.14 -3.07 -15.66
N GLU A 113 -9.35 -2.11 -14.76
CA GLU A 113 -9.29 -2.29 -13.30
C GLU A 113 -10.20 -3.44 -12.80
N PRO A 114 -11.47 -3.58 -13.27
CA PRO A 114 -12.31 -4.71 -12.88
C PRO A 114 -11.73 -6.06 -13.33
N ALA A 115 -11.18 -6.14 -14.54
CA ALA A 115 -10.61 -7.37 -15.08
C ALA A 115 -9.35 -7.79 -14.29
N TRP A 116 -8.45 -6.84 -14.01
CA TRP A 116 -7.29 -7.08 -13.16
C TRP A 116 -7.70 -7.48 -11.74
N GLY A 117 -8.74 -6.86 -11.19
CA GLY A 117 -9.30 -7.20 -9.88
C GLY A 117 -9.85 -8.64 -9.81
N ALA A 118 -10.27 -9.21 -10.93
CA ALA A 118 -10.69 -10.60 -11.05
C ALA A 118 -9.52 -11.59 -11.32
N GLY A 119 -8.27 -11.10 -11.34
CA GLY A 119 -7.09 -11.92 -11.61
C GLY A 119 -6.78 -12.13 -13.09
N SER A 120 -7.38 -11.35 -13.99
CA SER A 120 -7.10 -11.44 -15.43
C SER A 120 -5.68 -10.96 -15.76
N GLU A 121 -5.00 -11.68 -16.64
CA GLU A 121 -3.70 -11.31 -17.21
C GLU A 121 -3.81 -10.30 -18.38
N MET A 122 -4.98 -9.69 -18.56
CA MET A 122 -5.23 -8.73 -19.63
C MET A 122 -4.18 -7.61 -19.65
N LYS A 123 -3.62 -7.37 -20.84
CA LYS A 123 -2.62 -6.32 -21.07
C LYS A 123 -3.27 -5.06 -21.63
N ILE A 124 -2.74 -3.91 -21.24
CA ILE A 124 -3.05 -2.63 -21.88
C ILE A 124 -2.05 -2.37 -23.00
N THR A 125 -2.55 -1.96 -24.17
CA THR A 125 -1.71 -1.55 -25.30
C THR A 125 -1.43 -0.04 -25.20
N CYS A 126 -0.16 0.34 -25.26
CA CYS A 126 0.20 1.76 -25.28
C CYS A 126 -0.19 2.40 -26.62
N PRO A 127 -0.98 3.49 -26.62
CA PRO A 127 -1.37 4.14 -27.87
C PRO A 127 -0.21 4.81 -28.60
N THR A 128 0.89 5.12 -27.90
CA THR A 128 2.06 5.82 -28.47
C THR A 128 3.06 4.87 -29.13
N CYS A 129 3.41 3.76 -28.47
CA CYS A 129 4.47 2.85 -28.94
C CYS A 129 3.99 1.41 -29.18
N GLN A 130 2.70 1.15 -29.01
CA GLN A 130 2.07 -0.18 -29.17
C GLN A 130 2.59 -1.27 -28.22
N HIS A 131 3.47 -0.94 -27.27
CA HIS A 131 3.92 -1.87 -26.25
C HIS A 131 2.75 -2.33 -25.37
N GLN A 132 2.67 -3.64 -25.12
CA GLN A 132 1.67 -4.25 -24.26
C GLN A 132 2.26 -4.57 -22.90
N ALA A 133 1.59 -4.13 -21.83
CA ALA A 133 2.02 -4.35 -20.46
C ALA A 133 0.85 -4.78 -19.58
N SER A 134 1.13 -5.67 -18.64
CA SER A 134 0.24 -6.04 -17.53
C SER A 134 0.22 -4.95 -16.46
N ALA A 135 -0.77 -4.97 -15.57
CA ALA A 135 -0.84 -4.03 -14.43
C ALA A 135 0.44 -4.03 -13.56
N ALA A 136 1.11 -5.18 -13.42
CA ALA A 136 2.34 -5.31 -12.64
C ALA A 136 3.54 -4.57 -13.26
N GLU A 137 3.59 -4.51 -14.60
CA GLU A 137 4.70 -3.91 -15.37
C GLU A 137 4.56 -2.39 -15.49
N LEU A 138 3.36 -1.85 -15.28
CA LEU A 138 3.09 -0.43 -15.42
C LEU A 138 3.81 0.42 -14.36
N SER A 139 4.26 1.61 -14.77
CA SER A 139 4.80 2.59 -13.84
C SER A 139 3.67 3.42 -13.22
N TRP A 140 3.27 3.04 -12.02
CA TRP A 140 2.22 3.71 -11.24
C TRP A 140 2.68 4.97 -10.50
N ARG A 141 3.96 5.33 -10.56
CA ARG A 141 4.53 6.57 -9.97
C ARG A 141 4.11 6.81 -8.52
N ARG A 142 4.08 5.76 -7.69
CA ARG A 142 3.62 5.77 -6.29
C ARG A 142 2.15 6.17 -6.08
N GLY A 143 1.31 6.11 -7.11
CA GLY A 143 -0.14 6.40 -7.02
C GLY A 143 -1.05 5.17 -6.94
N ALA A 144 -0.49 3.97 -7.10
CA ALA A 144 -1.15 2.67 -6.98
C ALA A 144 -0.11 1.55 -6.89
N GLY A 145 -0.56 0.33 -6.59
CA GLY A 145 0.28 -0.85 -6.51
C GLY A 145 -0.44 -2.13 -6.88
N PHE A 146 0.29 -3.14 -7.36
CA PHE A 146 -0.26 -4.40 -7.85
C PHE A 146 0.49 -5.60 -7.26
N GLY A 147 -0.21 -6.48 -6.54
CA GLY A 147 0.41 -7.62 -5.86
C GLY A 147 -0.54 -8.44 -5.00
N HIS A 148 0.01 -9.45 -4.32
CA HIS A 148 -0.76 -10.38 -3.47
C HIS A 148 -0.85 -9.94 -2.01
N PHE A 149 0.08 -9.12 -1.54
CA PHE A 149 0.17 -8.74 -0.14
C PHE A 149 0.57 -7.28 0.03
N PHE A 150 -0.09 -6.60 0.97
CA PHE A 150 0.12 -5.19 1.27
C PHE A 150 0.07 -4.91 2.77
N ILE A 151 0.88 -3.95 3.19
CA ILE A 151 0.84 -3.37 4.55
C ILE A 151 0.36 -1.94 4.39
N GLU A 152 -0.86 -1.66 4.81
CA GLU A 152 -1.45 -0.33 4.80
C GLU A 152 -1.18 0.37 6.14
N ILE A 153 -0.58 1.55 6.11
CA ILE A 153 -0.46 2.46 7.25
C ILE A 153 -1.50 3.56 7.04
N ALA A 154 -2.50 3.57 7.91
CA ALA A 154 -3.64 4.46 7.81
C ALA A 154 -3.36 5.82 8.46
N ASP A 155 -4.23 6.78 8.14
CA ASP A 155 -4.17 8.16 8.58
C ASP A 155 -2.87 8.89 8.17
N VAL A 156 -2.44 8.68 6.92
CA VAL A 156 -1.21 9.24 6.34
C VAL A 156 -1.52 9.93 5.02
N TYR A 157 -1.30 11.24 4.91
CA TYR A 157 -1.43 11.93 3.63
C TYR A 157 -0.31 11.55 2.65
N PRO A 158 -0.55 11.62 1.33
CA PRO A 158 0.49 11.37 0.35
C PRO A 158 1.74 12.22 0.61
N GLU A 159 2.90 11.57 0.59
CA GLU A 159 4.22 12.17 0.85
C GLU A 159 4.43 12.72 2.27
N GLU A 160 3.45 12.59 3.17
CA GLU A 160 3.59 12.97 4.58
C GLU A 160 4.42 11.95 5.36
N ALA A 161 4.38 10.66 5.00
CA ALA A 161 5.20 9.65 5.63
C ALA A 161 6.00 8.82 4.63
N LEU A 162 7.17 8.37 5.04
CA LEU A 162 8.07 7.52 4.25
C LEU A 162 8.53 6.34 5.08
N PRO A 163 8.58 5.12 4.52
CA PRO A 163 9.24 4.02 5.18
C PRO A 163 10.75 4.29 5.25
N LEU A 164 11.33 4.09 6.43
CA LEU A 164 12.77 4.24 6.64
C LEU A 164 13.55 3.04 6.09
N PRO A 165 14.84 3.21 5.75
CA PRO A 165 15.66 2.14 5.21
C PRO A 165 15.63 0.84 6.02
N GLY A 166 15.71 0.92 7.36
CA GLY A 166 15.67 -0.27 8.21
C GLY A 166 14.38 -1.09 8.11
N LEU A 167 13.23 -0.44 7.85
CA LEU A 167 11.98 -1.16 7.57
C LEU A 167 12.05 -1.84 6.20
N MET A 168 12.52 -1.11 5.19
CA MET A 168 12.59 -1.62 3.82
C MET A 168 13.58 -2.78 3.70
N GLU A 169 14.74 -2.70 4.35
CA GLU A 169 15.74 -3.77 4.43
C GLU A 169 15.18 -5.02 5.10
N HIS A 170 14.45 -4.86 6.21
CA HIS A 170 13.79 -6.00 6.87
C HIS A 170 12.79 -6.69 5.95
N LEU A 171 11.93 -5.91 5.27
CA LEU A 171 10.95 -6.45 4.32
C LEU A 171 11.63 -7.10 3.11
N GLN A 172 12.71 -6.52 2.61
CA GLN A 172 13.51 -7.08 1.53
C GLN A 172 14.11 -8.45 1.88
N GLY A 173 14.45 -8.68 3.15
CA GLY A 173 14.86 -10.00 3.65
C GLY A 173 13.77 -11.08 3.58
N LYS A 174 12.51 -10.69 3.36
CA LYS A 174 11.36 -11.60 3.16
C LYS A 174 11.01 -11.79 1.68
N GLY A 175 11.38 -10.85 0.81
CA GLY A 175 11.18 -10.92 -0.63
C GLY A 175 11.80 -9.70 -1.30
N ALA A 176 12.43 -9.84 -2.46
CA ALA A 176 13.12 -8.71 -3.11
C ALA A 176 12.16 -7.59 -3.54
N ASN A 177 12.63 -6.36 -3.69
CA ASN A 177 11.90 -5.28 -4.38
C ASN A 177 10.55 -4.85 -3.76
N TRP A 178 10.42 -4.84 -2.43
CA TRP A 178 9.30 -4.13 -1.79
C TRP A 178 9.28 -2.67 -2.24
N ARG A 179 8.07 -2.16 -2.51
CA ARG A 179 7.83 -0.78 -2.94
C ARG A 179 6.85 -0.11 -2.00
N HIS A 180 6.72 1.21 -2.10
CA HIS A 180 5.65 1.93 -1.43
C HIS A 180 4.91 2.86 -2.39
N PHE A 181 3.66 3.14 -2.07
CA PHE A 181 2.79 4.06 -2.79
C PHE A 181 1.76 4.69 -1.85
N TYR A 182 1.01 5.67 -2.34
CA TYR A 182 0.03 6.40 -1.54
C TYR A 182 -1.36 6.32 -2.15
N LEU A 183 -2.34 6.05 -1.30
CA LEU A 183 -3.76 6.08 -1.66
C LEU A 183 -4.45 7.22 -0.92
N GLN A 184 -5.32 7.93 -1.62
CA GLN A 184 -6.16 8.96 -1.03
C GLN A 184 -7.52 8.99 -1.72
N TRP A 185 -8.59 8.95 -0.92
CA TRP A 185 -9.96 9.13 -1.41
C TRP A 185 -10.40 10.58 -1.24
N HIS A 186 -11.09 11.13 -2.23
CA HIS A 186 -11.80 12.39 -2.06
C HIS A 186 -12.90 12.20 -1.03
N ARG A 187 -13.07 13.17 -0.12
CA ARG A 187 -14.27 13.19 0.72
C ARG A 187 -15.44 13.51 -0.19
N ALA A 188 -16.52 12.74 -0.10
CA ALA A 188 -17.81 13.27 -0.50
C ALA A 188 -18.08 14.45 0.42
N SER A 189 -18.11 15.65 -0.17
CA SER A 189 -18.53 16.90 0.48
C SER A 189 -20.01 16.83 0.85
#